data_AF-A0AAN7JRR4-F1
#
_entry.id   AF-A0AAN7JRR4-F1
#
_cell.length_a   1.000
_cell.length_b   1.000
_cell.length_c   1.000
_cell.angle_alpha   90.00
_cell.angle_beta   90.00
_cell.angle_gamma   90.00
#
_symmetry.space_group_name_H-M   'P 1'
#
loop_
_entity.id
_entity.type
_entity.pdbx_description
1 polymer ?
#
loop_
_entity_poly.entity_id
_entity_poly.type
_entity_poly.pdbx_seq_one_letter_code
_entity_poly.pdbx_strand_id
1 'polypeptide(L)'
;MALSPQIDGYIKHSIDCALGLPFSAQTVESTLRTSEEVQKGLSDRCALMRSRLKEKDCLLELAREEASMNALALKKFVEENQRLAEECTNLLAQRDRWERECSLYEKDRESLMDFGNEAHERVIEAESRVEVLDEEVEQLSNELQQYKYNLDSFKNEGSGETETMTTEDDLLESVFEMVARRDGCASAHAFLEANSWHEGCRKLLKMLNGLRPSTQKVLSLLSEVKALEKEKELLRTNLHTAEEEVKLLFDGNSILEKENRSLLQHLTRTFGPGESSVDSAFAKSQKRKSSPNTSSPVEKRIDFKNEESARFPLSPRNSNSPVPEFQK
;
A
#
# COMPACT_ATOMS: atom_id res chain seq x y z
N MET A 1 15.28 103.39 -40.16
CA MET A 1 15.97 102.36 -40.96
C MET A 1 15.66 102.67 -42.42
N ALA A 2 16.67 102.98 -43.23
CA ALA A 2 16.47 103.21 -44.65
C ALA A 2 16.17 101.87 -45.33
N LEU A 3 15.10 101.81 -46.12
CA LEU A 3 14.77 100.63 -46.93
C LEU A 3 15.85 100.46 -48.02
N SER A 4 16.07 99.23 -48.47
CA SER A 4 16.97 98.96 -49.60
C SER A 4 16.55 99.82 -50.81
N PRO A 5 17.49 100.41 -51.57
CA PRO A 5 17.18 101.23 -52.76
C PRO A 5 16.26 100.53 -53.76
N GLN A 6 16.33 99.19 -53.80
CA GLN A 6 15.53 98.34 -54.66
C GLN A 6 14.07 98.22 -54.18
N ILE A 7 13.88 98.23 -52.86
CA ILE A 7 12.55 98.19 -52.21
C ILE A 7 11.89 99.57 -52.29
N ASP A 8 12.67 100.64 -52.06
CA ASP A 8 12.19 102.02 -52.17
C ASP A 8 11.76 102.35 -53.61
N GLY A 9 12.52 101.88 -54.61
CA GLY A 9 12.15 101.98 -56.02
C GLY A 9 10.89 101.17 -56.37
N TYR A 10 10.77 99.94 -55.85
CA TYR A 10 9.57 99.11 -56.05
C TYR A 10 8.32 99.75 -55.44
N ILE A 11 8.42 100.31 -54.23
CA ILE A 11 7.32 101.01 -53.54
C ILE A 11 6.90 102.24 -54.35
N LYS A 12 7.86 103.08 -54.79
CA LYS A 12 7.57 104.26 -55.60
C LYS A 12 6.86 103.90 -56.90
N HIS A 13 7.35 102.88 -57.62
CA HIS A 13 6.73 102.42 -58.86
C HIS A 13 5.36 101.76 -58.64
N SER A 14 5.15 101.09 -57.50
CA SER A 14 3.84 100.54 -57.12
C SER A 14 2.82 101.64 -56.83
N ILE A 15 3.26 102.75 -56.23
CA ILE A 15 2.44 103.95 -56.01
C ILE A 15 2.09 104.62 -57.36
N ASP A 16 3.07 104.79 -58.25
CA ASP A 16 2.85 105.35 -59.60
C ASP A 16 1.85 104.50 -60.41
N CYS A 17 1.88 103.17 -60.21
CA CYS A 17 0.95 102.18 -60.78
C CYS A 17 -0.50 102.38 -60.29
N ALA A 18 -0.68 102.55 -58.97
CA ALA A 18 -1.98 102.79 -58.36
C ALA A 18 -2.60 104.14 -58.80
N LEU A 19 -1.76 105.09 -59.24
CA LEU A 19 -2.16 106.39 -59.76
C LEU A 19 -2.40 106.41 -61.28
N GLY A 20 -2.24 105.28 -61.98
CA GLY A 20 -2.52 105.14 -63.42
C GLY A 20 -1.47 105.78 -64.34
N LEU A 21 -0.27 106.07 -63.83
CA LEU A 21 0.82 106.63 -64.64
C LEU A 21 1.48 105.55 -65.51
N PRO A 22 1.85 105.87 -66.77
CA PRO A 22 2.38 104.88 -67.70
C PRO A 22 3.72 104.33 -67.23
N PHE A 23 3.84 103.00 -67.24
CA PHE A 23 5.07 102.31 -66.87
C PHE A 23 6.18 102.55 -67.89
N SER A 24 7.39 102.73 -67.38
CA SER A 24 8.60 102.45 -68.16
C SER A 24 8.65 100.95 -68.47
N ALA A 25 8.79 100.59 -69.74
CA ALA A 25 8.93 99.20 -70.18
C ALA A 25 10.08 98.47 -69.45
N GLN A 26 11.16 99.21 -69.14
CA GLN A 26 12.32 98.70 -68.43
C GLN A 26 12.00 98.28 -66.98
N THR A 27 11.09 98.99 -66.30
CA THR A 27 10.67 98.64 -64.94
C THR A 27 9.86 97.34 -64.94
N VAL A 28 8.92 97.19 -65.88
CA VAL A 28 8.11 95.96 -66.01
C VAL A 28 9.01 94.76 -66.28
N GLU A 29 9.93 94.86 -67.24
CA GLU A 29 10.90 93.79 -67.55
C GLU A 29 11.77 93.41 -66.35
N SER A 30 12.24 94.40 -65.58
CA SER A 30 13.03 94.13 -64.38
C SER A 30 12.23 93.39 -63.30
N THR A 31 10.99 93.80 -63.04
CA THR A 31 10.11 93.13 -62.07
C THR A 31 9.74 91.72 -62.52
N LEU A 32 9.48 91.53 -63.81
CA LEU A 32 9.20 90.23 -64.41
C LEU A 32 10.40 89.29 -64.21
N ARG A 33 11.63 89.72 -64.55
CA ARG A 33 12.83 88.91 -64.32
C ARG A 33 13.02 88.54 -62.85
N THR A 34 12.88 89.50 -61.93
CA THR A 34 13.02 89.22 -60.50
C THR A 34 11.96 88.23 -59.99
N SER A 35 10.73 88.33 -60.50
CA SER A 35 9.65 87.39 -60.17
C SER A 35 9.94 86.00 -60.73
N GLU A 36 10.42 85.89 -61.97
CA GLU A 36 10.81 84.63 -62.61
C GLU A 36 11.97 83.95 -61.86
N GLU A 37 12.98 84.71 -61.42
CA GLU A 37 14.10 84.21 -60.62
C GLU A 37 13.64 83.68 -59.26
N VAL A 38 12.76 84.42 -58.57
CA VAL A 38 12.17 83.98 -57.29
C VAL A 38 11.29 82.74 -57.48
N GLN A 39 10.47 82.72 -58.54
CA GLN A 39 9.64 81.57 -58.87
C GLN A 39 10.48 80.33 -59.18
N LYS A 40 11.57 80.49 -59.93
CA LYS A 40 12.52 79.40 -60.21
C LYS A 40 13.18 78.91 -58.93
N GLY A 41 13.69 79.81 -58.09
CA GLY A 41 14.28 79.45 -56.80
C GLY A 41 13.31 78.73 -55.86
N LEU A 42 12.03 79.14 -55.85
CA LEU A 42 10.98 78.45 -55.09
C LEU A 42 10.69 77.07 -55.67
N SER A 43 10.59 76.95 -56.99
CA SER A 43 10.38 75.67 -57.69
C SER A 43 11.51 74.67 -57.37
N ASP A 44 12.76 75.11 -57.42
CA ASP A 44 13.94 74.30 -57.11
C ASP A 44 13.93 73.85 -55.64
N ARG A 45 13.58 74.76 -54.71
CA ARG A 45 13.45 74.44 -53.29
C ARG A 45 12.31 73.45 -53.02
N CYS A 46 11.18 73.60 -53.70
CA CYS A 46 10.06 72.65 -53.65
C CYS A 46 10.45 71.29 -54.25
N ALA A 47 11.27 71.25 -55.30
CA ALA A 47 11.78 70.00 -55.87
C ALA A 47 12.73 69.28 -54.89
N LEU A 48 13.66 70.02 -54.27
CA LEU A 48 14.56 69.49 -53.25
C LEU A 48 13.80 68.92 -52.05
N MET A 49 12.82 69.66 -51.53
CA MET A 49 12.00 69.22 -50.40
C MET A 49 11.20 67.95 -50.73
N ARG A 50 10.64 67.86 -51.94
CA ARG A 50 9.95 66.65 -52.41
C ARG A 50 10.90 65.44 -52.51
N SER A 51 12.14 65.65 -52.98
CA SER A 51 13.14 64.58 -53.04
C SER A 51 13.49 64.06 -51.63
N ARG A 52 13.75 64.98 -50.69
CA ARG A 52 14.04 64.62 -49.28
C ARG A 52 12.86 63.92 -48.62
N LEU A 53 11.62 64.34 -48.90
CA LEU A 53 10.44 63.68 -48.36
C LEU A 53 10.35 62.23 -48.83
N LYS A 54 10.53 61.98 -50.13
CA LYS A 54 10.55 60.62 -50.70
C LYS A 54 11.65 59.76 -50.09
N GLU A 55 12.85 60.30 -49.91
CA GLU A 55 13.95 59.59 -49.24
C GLU A 55 13.58 59.18 -47.82
N LYS A 56 12.95 60.09 -47.05
CA LYS A 56 12.47 59.79 -45.69
C LYS A 56 11.34 58.76 -45.70
N ASP A 57 10.42 58.82 -46.65
CA ASP A 57 9.35 57.82 -46.80
C ASP A 57 9.94 56.42 -47.06
N CYS A 58 10.94 56.29 -47.95
CA CYS A 58 11.64 55.03 -48.17
C CYS A 58 12.33 54.49 -46.90
N LEU A 59 13.00 55.35 -46.14
CA LEU A 59 13.63 54.96 -44.88
C LEU A 59 12.61 54.52 -43.81
N LEU A 60 11.44 55.15 -43.78
CA LEU A 60 10.36 54.76 -42.87
C LEU A 60 9.80 53.37 -43.22
N GLU A 61 9.63 53.06 -44.50
CA GLU A 61 9.18 51.73 -44.92
C GLU A 61 10.21 50.64 -44.57
N LEU A 62 11.51 50.89 -44.81
CA LEU A 62 12.57 49.96 -44.40
C LEU A 62 12.57 49.74 -42.87
N ALA A 63 12.43 50.80 -42.08
CA ALA A 63 12.36 50.70 -40.62
C ALA A 63 11.11 49.94 -40.15
N ARG A 64 9.98 50.08 -40.85
CA ARG A 64 8.75 49.33 -40.57
C ARG A 64 8.91 47.85 -40.85
N GLU A 65 9.51 47.50 -41.99
CA GLU A 65 9.79 46.11 -42.36
C GLU A 65 10.75 45.46 -41.36
N GLU A 66 11.84 46.15 -40.99
CA GLU A 66 12.80 45.67 -39.99
C GLU A 66 12.13 45.47 -38.63
N ALA A 67 11.33 46.44 -38.17
CA ALA A 67 10.59 46.33 -36.91
C ALA A 67 9.60 45.15 -36.92
N SER A 68 8.92 44.92 -38.05
CA SER A 68 7.99 43.80 -38.23
C SER A 68 8.71 42.45 -38.14
N MET A 69 9.85 42.29 -38.82
CA MET A 69 10.67 41.09 -38.77
C MET A 69 11.21 40.82 -37.36
N ASN A 70 11.69 41.86 -36.68
CA ASN A 70 12.17 41.77 -35.30
C ASN A 70 11.05 41.39 -34.33
N ALA A 71 9.84 41.96 -34.49
CA ALA A 71 8.68 41.61 -33.67
C ALA A 71 8.28 40.13 -33.85
N LEU A 72 8.31 39.62 -35.08
CA LEU A 72 8.04 38.20 -35.35
C LEU A 72 9.11 37.27 -34.75
N ALA A 73 10.38 37.66 -34.85
CA ALA A 73 11.47 36.90 -34.24
C ALA A 73 11.35 36.83 -32.72
N LEU A 74 11.07 37.97 -32.07
CA LEU A 74 10.82 38.04 -30.63
C LEU A 74 9.62 37.20 -30.21
N LYS A 75 8.52 37.25 -30.98
CA LYS A 75 7.34 36.43 -30.71
C LYS A 75 7.67 34.93 -30.70
N LYS A 76 8.38 34.44 -31.73
CA LYS A 76 8.80 33.03 -31.80
C LYS A 76 9.72 32.64 -30.64
N PHE A 77 10.63 33.53 -30.25
CA PHE A 77 11.52 33.29 -29.11
C PHE A 77 10.76 33.19 -27.78
N VAL A 78 9.74 34.04 -27.58
CA VAL A 78 8.88 33.99 -26.40
C VAL A 78 8.08 32.68 -26.37
N GLU A 79 7.47 32.29 -27.49
CA GLU A 79 6.72 31.03 -27.62
C GLU A 79 7.61 29.81 -27.30
N GLU A 80 8.84 29.78 -27.82
CA GLU A 80 9.79 28.70 -27.55
C GLU A 80 10.25 28.67 -26.09
N ASN A 81 10.51 29.82 -25.48
CA ASN A 81 10.85 29.90 -24.06
C ASN A 81 9.69 29.43 -23.16
N GLN A 82 8.44 29.75 -23.53
CA GLN A 82 7.26 29.25 -22.82
C GLN A 82 7.16 27.73 -22.95
N ARG A 83 7.34 27.19 -24.15
CA ARG A 83 7.37 25.73 -24.41
C ARG A 83 8.45 25.04 -23.56
N LEU A 84 9.66 25.59 -23.54
CA LEU A 84 10.76 25.04 -22.74
C LEU A 84 10.50 25.14 -21.23
N ALA A 85 9.85 26.20 -20.76
CA ALA A 85 9.45 26.33 -19.36
C ALA A 85 8.44 25.24 -18.97
N GLU A 86 7.43 24.98 -19.82
CA GLU A 86 6.47 23.90 -19.63
C GLU A 86 7.17 22.52 -19.59
N GLU A 87 8.10 22.26 -20.52
CA GLU A 87 8.89 21.03 -20.52
C GLU A 87 9.73 20.86 -19.24
N CYS A 88 10.37 21.93 -18.76
CA CYS A 88 11.09 21.94 -17.48
C CYS A 88 10.15 21.59 -16.32
N THR A 89 8.95 22.17 -16.26
CA THR A 89 7.98 21.84 -15.19
C THR A 89 7.53 20.37 -15.25
N ASN A 90 7.32 19.84 -16.45
CA ASN A 90 6.95 18.43 -16.65
C ASN A 90 8.07 17.48 -16.21
N LEU A 91 9.33 17.77 -16.58
CA LEU A 91 10.48 16.98 -16.18
C LEU A 91 10.72 17.03 -14.66
N LEU A 92 10.53 18.19 -14.02
CA LEU A 92 10.58 18.31 -12.56
C LEU A 92 9.49 17.46 -11.90
N ALA A 93 8.25 17.52 -12.40
CA ALA A 93 7.17 16.69 -11.88
C ALA A 93 7.45 15.18 -12.04
N GLN A 94 8.10 14.77 -13.14
CA GLN A 94 8.54 13.38 -13.32
C GLN A 94 9.65 13.00 -12.35
N ARG A 95 10.68 13.85 -12.18
CA ARG A 95 11.73 13.65 -11.18
C ARG A 95 11.12 13.38 -9.80
N ASP A 96 10.17 14.21 -9.37
CA ASP A 96 9.54 14.08 -8.06
C ASP A 96 8.79 12.75 -7.89
N ARG A 97 8.22 12.23 -8.98
CA ARG A 97 7.59 10.90 -8.98
C ARG A 97 8.63 9.81 -8.77
N TRP A 98 9.72 9.85 -9.52
CA TRP A 98 10.80 8.87 -9.40
C TRP A 98 11.49 8.93 -8.05
N GLU A 99 11.69 10.13 -7.49
CA GLU A 99 12.28 10.29 -6.17
C GLU A 99 11.41 9.64 -5.09
N ARG A 100 10.08 9.86 -5.14
CA ARG A 100 9.13 9.17 -4.24
C ARG A 100 9.16 7.65 -4.40
N GLU A 101 9.23 7.17 -5.64
CA GLU A 101 9.29 5.75 -5.95
C GLU A 101 10.59 5.09 -5.45
N CYS A 102 11.74 5.77 -5.61
CA CYS A 102 13.02 5.34 -5.04
C CYS A 102 12.96 5.24 -3.52
N SER A 103 12.39 6.25 -2.84
CA SER A 103 12.21 6.21 -1.38
C SER A 103 11.32 5.04 -0.92
N LEU A 104 10.30 4.67 -1.70
CA LEU A 104 9.49 3.48 -1.42
C LEU A 104 10.32 2.20 -1.54
N TYR A 105 11.14 2.05 -2.57
CA TYR A 105 12.03 0.88 -2.71
C TYR A 105 13.04 0.78 -1.57
N GLU A 106 13.59 1.91 -1.12
CA GLU A 106 14.50 1.95 0.02
C GLU A 106 13.82 1.46 1.29
N LYS A 107 12.60 1.94 1.56
CA LYS A 107 11.79 1.52 2.71
C LYS A 107 11.38 0.04 2.64
N ASP A 108 10.99 -0.44 1.47
CA ASP A 108 10.64 -1.85 1.26
C ASP A 108 11.87 -2.75 1.51
N ARG A 109 13.05 -2.33 1.04
CA ARG A 109 14.31 -3.05 1.27
C ARG A 109 14.67 -3.12 2.75
N GLU A 110 14.53 -2.00 3.47
CA GLU A 110 14.77 -1.94 4.92
C GLU A 110 13.81 -2.86 5.67
N SER A 111 12.52 -2.79 5.34
CA SER A 111 11.49 -3.65 5.96
C SER A 111 11.76 -5.15 5.74
N LEU A 112 12.26 -5.52 4.56
CA LEU A 112 12.66 -6.90 4.27
C LEU A 112 13.91 -7.33 5.04
N MET A 113 14.85 -6.42 5.26
CA MET A 113 16.03 -6.68 6.08
C MET A 113 15.64 -6.94 7.53
N ASP A 114 14.78 -6.10 8.10
CA ASP A 114 14.26 -6.26 9.46
C ASP A 114 13.51 -7.59 9.62
N PHE A 115 12.66 -7.94 8.65
CA PHE A 115 11.99 -9.24 8.64
C PHE A 115 12.98 -10.41 8.61
N GLY A 116 14.05 -10.29 7.82
CA GLY A 116 15.13 -11.28 7.78
C GLY A 116 15.81 -11.45 9.13
N ASN A 117 16.09 -10.35 9.83
CA ASN A 117 16.69 -10.36 11.16
C ASN A 117 15.75 -11.01 12.19
N GLU A 118 14.47 -10.61 12.25
CA GLU A 118 13.48 -11.20 13.17
C GLU A 118 13.26 -12.69 12.91
N ALA A 119 13.24 -13.11 11.63
CA ALA A 119 13.14 -14.51 11.28
C ALA A 119 14.38 -15.30 11.73
N HIS A 120 15.57 -14.72 11.59
CA HIS A 120 16.81 -15.35 12.04
C HIS A 120 16.88 -15.47 13.57
N GLU A 121 16.49 -14.42 14.30
CA GLU A 121 16.40 -14.44 15.77
C GLU A 121 15.47 -15.55 16.25
N ARG A 122 14.28 -15.68 15.65
CA ARG A 122 13.35 -16.78 15.99
C ARG A 122 13.90 -18.17 15.70
N VAL A 123 14.72 -18.33 14.66
CA VAL A 123 15.40 -19.60 14.39
C VAL A 123 16.41 -19.90 15.49
N ILE A 124 17.23 -18.93 15.87
CA ILE A 124 18.21 -19.08 16.97
C ILE A 124 17.50 -19.45 18.28
N GLU A 125 16.40 -18.76 18.61
CA GLU A 125 15.61 -19.07 19.81
C GLU A 125 15.05 -20.51 19.77
N ALA A 126 14.51 -20.94 18.63
CA ALA A 126 14.00 -22.30 18.46
C ALA A 126 15.12 -23.36 18.55
N GLU A 127 16.27 -23.11 17.95
CA GLU A 127 17.46 -23.97 18.04
C GLU A 127 17.92 -24.12 19.50
N SER A 128 18.03 -23.01 20.24
CA SER A 128 18.40 -23.04 21.66
C SER A 128 17.40 -23.84 22.51
N ARG A 129 16.11 -23.76 22.19
CA ARG A 129 15.07 -24.52 22.89
C ARG A 129 15.14 -26.01 22.58
N VAL A 130 15.48 -26.38 21.35
CA VAL A 130 15.68 -27.78 20.96
C VAL A 130 16.89 -28.36 21.70
N GLU A 131 18.00 -27.61 21.77
CA GLU A 131 19.21 -28.04 22.49
C GLU A 131 18.91 -28.35 23.97
N VAL A 132 18.17 -27.45 24.66
CA VAL A 132 17.74 -27.69 26.05
C VAL A 132 16.85 -28.94 26.18
N LEU A 133 15.90 -29.12 25.26
CA LEU A 133 15.02 -30.30 25.30
C LEU A 133 15.78 -31.60 24.99
N ASP A 134 16.76 -31.56 24.09
CA ASP A 134 17.61 -32.71 23.78
C ASP A 134 18.45 -33.12 25.01
N GLU A 135 19.01 -32.14 25.75
CA GLU A 135 19.68 -32.39 27.03
C GLU A 135 18.76 -33.02 28.08
N GLU A 136 17.53 -32.50 28.22
CA GLU A 136 16.53 -33.06 29.14
C GLU A 136 16.12 -34.49 28.78
N VAL A 137 15.92 -34.76 27.48
CA VAL A 137 15.60 -36.11 26.97
C VAL A 137 16.75 -37.07 27.24
N GLU A 138 17.99 -36.65 27.04
CA GLU A 138 19.17 -37.47 27.35
C GLU A 138 19.23 -37.80 28.85
N GLN A 139 19.00 -36.81 29.72
CA GLN A 139 18.95 -37.02 31.17
C GLN A 139 17.87 -38.02 31.58
N LEU A 140 16.62 -37.83 31.12
CA LEU A 140 15.51 -38.74 31.43
C LEU A 140 15.73 -40.15 30.88
N SER A 141 16.32 -40.26 29.69
CA SER A 141 16.69 -41.55 29.09
C SER A 141 17.70 -42.29 29.95
N ASN A 142 18.74 -41.59 30.43
CA ASN A 142 19.74 -42.14 31.33
C ASN A 142 19.13 -42.59 32.67
N GLU A 143 18.24 -41.79 33.26
CA GLU A 143 17.51 -42.15 34.48
C GLU A 143 16.64 -43.41 34.29
N LEU A 144 15.87 -43.47 33.20
CA LEU A 144 15.06 -44.65 32.86
C LEU A 144 15.93 -45.90 32.69
N GLN A 145 17.09 -45.77 32.05
CA GLN A 145 18.04 -46.87 31.90
C GLN A 145 18.59 -47.35 33.25
N GLN A 146 18.86 -46.43 34.19
CA GLN A 146 19.25 -46.77 35.56
C GLN A 146 18.12 -47.50 36.30
N TYR A 147 16.88 -47.00 36.24
CA TYR A 147 15.73 -47.67 36.85
C TYR A 147 15.52 -49.08 36.30
N LYS A 148 15.64 -49.25 34.98
CA LYS A 148 15.55 -50.55 34.32
C LYS A 148 16.62 -51.51 34.85
N TYR A 149 17.89 -51.07 34.91
CA TYR A 149 18.98 -51.88 35.45
C TYR A 149 18.71 -52.33 36.89
N ASN A 150 18.25 -51.42 37.75
CA ASN A 150 17.92 -51.73 39.14
C ASN A 150 16.77 -52.75 39.24
N LEU A 151 15.74 -52.61 38.43
CA LEU A 151 14.56 -53.49 38.46
C LEU A 151 14.89 -54.91 37.96
N ASP A 152 15.74 -55.03 36.95
CA ASP A 152 16.25 -56.30 36.46
C ASP A 152 17.15 -56.99 37.52
N SER A 153 17.89 -56.22 38.33
CA SER A 153 18.64 -56.75 39.48
C SER A 153 17.73 -57.32 40.58
N PHE A 154 16.56 -56.71 40.84
CA PHE A 154 15.60 -57.17 41.87
C PHE A 154 14.79 -58.41 41.45
N LYS A 155 14.50 -58.57 40.14
CA LYS A 155 13.78 -59.75 39.63
C LYS A 155 14.55 -61.06 39.79
N ASN A 156 15.87 -61.01 39.97
CA ASN A 156 16.71 -62.19 40.16
C ASN A 156 16.71 -62.73 41.60
N GLU A 157 16.07 -62.05 42.58
CA GLU A 157 16.11 -62.43 44.01
C GLU A 157 14.74 -62.76 44.67
N GLY A 158 13.61 -62.68 43.97
CA GLY A 158 12.28 -62.88 44.59
C GLY A 158 11.50 -64.08 44.08
N SER A 159 11.67 -65.26 44.70
CA SER A 159 10.86 -66.47 44.49
C SER A 159 10.02 -66.78 45.74
N GLY A 160 8.69 -66.73 45.60
CA GLY A 160 7.76 -67.35 46.55
C GLY A 160 6.55 -66.50 46.89
N GLU A 161 5.48 -66.54 46.08
CA GLU A 161 4.13 -66.06 46.43
C GLU A 161 3.11 -66.48 45.34
N THR A 162 2.88 -67.79 45.17
CA THR A 162 2.08 -68.32 44.03
C THR A 162 0.66 -68.81 44.38
N GLU A 163 0.28 -68.97 45.64
CA GLU A 163 -1.03 -69.58 45.98
C GLU A 163 -2.14 -68.57 46.35
N THR A 164 -1.82 -67.36 46.79
CA THR A 164 -2.79 -66.26 46.97
C THR A 164 -3.08 -65.51 45.66
N MET A 165 -2.23 -65.69 44.65
CA MET A 165 -2.29 -65.01 43.35
C MET A 165 -3.55 -65.37 42.56
N THR A 166 -3.88 -66.67 42.48
CA THR A 166 -4.92 -67.18 41.57
C THR A 166 -6.33 -66.77 41.98
N THR A 167 -6.64 -66.76 43.27
CA THR A 167 -8.01 -66.46 43.75
C THR A 167 -8.41 -64.99 43.66
N GLU A 168 -7.45 -64.07 43.81
CA GLU A 168 -7.70 -62.64 43.60
C GLU A 168 -7.84 -62.30 42.12
N ASP A 169 -7.00 -62.91 41.29
CA ASP A 169 -6.98 -62.68 39.83
C ASP A 169 -8.29 -63.18 39.19
N ASP A 170 -8.82 -64.33 39.62
CA ASP A 170 -10.13 -64.85 39.18
C ASP A 170 -11.31 -63.92 39.56
N LEU A 171 -11.23 -63.27 40.73
CA LEU A 171 -12.26 -62.33 41.19
C LEU A 171 -12.17 -60.98 40.46
N LEU A 172 -10.96 -60.53 40.10
CA LEU A 172 -10.74 -59.34 39.28
C LEU A 172 -11.26 -59.53 37.86
N GLU A 173 -11.01 -60.67 37.23
CA GLU A 173 -11.50 -60.99 35.88
C GLU A 173 -13.04 -60.92 35.82
N SER A 174 -13.72 -61.46 36.84
CA SER A 174 -15.18 -61.38 36.97
C SER A 174 -15.70 -59.93 37.12
N VAL A 175 -14.93 -59.04 37.75
CA VAL A 175 -15.27 -57.62 37.85
C VAL A 175 -15.02 -56.90 36.53
N PHE A 176 -13.92 -57.18 35.82
CA PHE A 176 -13.64 -56.62 34.50
C PHE A 176 -14.74 -56.95 33.48
N GLU A 177 -15.23 -58.20 33.43
CA GLU A 177 -16.34 -58.59 32.55
C GLU A 177 -17.65 -57.84 32.85
N MET A 178 -17.86 -57.41 34.08
CA MET A 178 -19.06 -56.67 34.51
C MET A 178 -18.94 -55.17 34.23
N VAL A 179 -17.76 -54.59 34.43
CA VAL A 179 -17.48 -53.18 34.16
C VAL A 179 -17.60 -52.86 32.67
N ALA A 180 -17.30 -53.85 31.82
CA ALA A 180 -17.54 -53.78 30.38
C ALA A 180 -19.05 -53.68 30.02
N ARG A 181 -19.96 -53.92 30.97
CA ARG A 181 -21.42 -53.99 30.71
C ARG A 181 -22.27 -52.89 31.36
N ARG A 182 -21.74 -52.04 32.25
CA ARG A 182 -22.61 -51.07 32.98
C ARG A 182 -21.95 -49.77 33.46
N ASP A 183 -22.80 -48.75 33.60
CA ASP A 183 -22.45 -47.38 33.96
C ASP A 183 -22.52 -47.07 35.46
N GLY A 184 -21.40 -46.55 35.98
CA GLY A 184 -21.35 -45.57 37.07
C GLY A 184 -20.81 -46.03 38.43
N CYS A 185 -19.70 -45.41 38.87
CA CYS A 185 -19.47 -44.93 40.25
C CYS A 185 -18.13 -44.19 40.37
N ALA A 186 -17.98 -43.35 41.40
CA ALA A 186 -16.86 -42.40 41.57
C ALA A 186 -15.79 -42.83 42.61
N SER A 187 -15.84 -44.06 43.13
CA SER A 187 -14.75 -44.64 43.93
C SER A 187 -14.82 -46.17 43.93
N ALA A 188 -13.70 -46.87 44.14
CA ALA A 188 -13.63 -48.34 44.18
C ALA A 188 -14.65 -48.94 45.17
N HIS A 189 -14.77 -48.37 46.37
CA HIS A 189 -15.75 -48.78 47.36
C HIS A 189 -17.18 -48.53 46.88
N ALA A 190 -17.48 -47.32 46.41
CA ALA A 190 -18.81 -46.97 45.91
C ALA A 190 -19.20 -47.80 44.68
N PHE A 191 -18.23 -48.19 43.85
CA PHE A 191 -18.41 -49.05 42.68
C PHE A 191 -18.78 -50.47 43.10
N LEU A 192 -18.04 -51.07 44.03
CA LEU A 192 -18.34 -52.40 44.56
C LEU A 192 -19.66 -52.43 45.34
N GLU A 193 -19.99 -51.35 46.06
CA GLU A 193 -21.22 -51.20 46.82
C GLU A 193 -22.46 -51.04 45.92
N ALA A 194 -22.37 -50.18 44.90
CA ALA A 194 -23.42 -50.01 43.88
C ALA A 194 -23.67 -51.30 43.08
N ASN A 195 -22.66 -52.18 43.00
CA ASN A 195 -22.74 -53.47 42.30
C ASN A 195 -22.74 -54.68 43.26
N SER A 196 -23.11 -54.47 44.54
CA SER A 196 -23.14 -55.51 45.60
C SER A 196 -24.11 -56.67 45.34
N TRP A 197 -24.97 -56.53 44.33
CA TRP A 197 -25.90 -57.56 43.88
C TRP A 197 -25.18 -58.71 43.16
N HIS A 198 -23.94 -58.48 42.70
CA HIS A 198 -23.10 -59.52 42.12
C HIS A 198 -22.19 -60.17 43.16
N GLU A 199 -22.07 -61.49 43.10
CA GLU A 199 -21.32 -62.30 44.07
C GLU A 199 -19.84 -61.87 44.16
N GLY A 200 -19.21 -61.59 43.01
CA GLY A 200 -17.81 -61.14 42.93
C GLY A 200 -17.58 -59.79 43.64
N CYS A 201 -18.41 -58.79 43.36
CA CYS A 201 -18.31 -57.47 43.99
C CYS A 201 -18.57 -57.54 45.50
N ARG A 202 -19.52 -58.38 45.94
CA ARG A 202 -19.83 -58.59 47.35
C ARG A 202 -18.69 -59.27 48.12
N LYS A 203 -18.01 -60.24 47.50
CA LYS A 203 -16.84 -60.92 48.09
C LYS A 203 -15.64 -59.98 48.17
N LEU A 204 -15.36 -59.24 47.10
CA LEU A 204 -14.28 -58.23 47.07
C LEU A 204 -14.52 -57.10 48.07
N LEU A 205 -15.77 -56.65 48.26
CA LEU A 205 -16.11 -55.63 49.26
C LEU A 205 -15.88 -56.12 50.69
N LYS A 206 -16.18 -57.40 50.99
CA LYS A 206 -15.89 -57.99 52.31
C LYS A 206 -14.39 -58.17 52.57
N MET A 207 -13.60 -58.38 51.51
CA MET A 207 -12.15 -58.56 51.60
C MET A 207 -11.36 -57.28 51.37
N LEU A 208 -12.02 -56.13 51.14
CA LEU A 208 -11.41 -54.91 50.63
C LEU A 208 -10.17 -54.46 51.41
N ASN A 209 -10.20 -54.54 52.74
CA ASN A 209 -9.10 -54.15 53.62
C ASN A 209 -7.95 -55.19 53.70
N GLY A 210 -8.13 -56.37 53.14
CA GLY A 210 -7.15 -57.47 53.10
C GLY A 210 -6.69 -57.84 51.68
N LEU A 211 -7.16 -57.13 50.65
CA LEU A 211 -6.69 -57.32 49.26
C LEU A 211 -5.27 -56.78 49.09
N ARG A 212 -4.53 -57.35 48.13
CA ARG A 212 -3.22 -56.81 47.74
C ARG A 212 -3.32 -55.32 47.36
N PRO A 213 -2.31 -54.50 47.70
CA PRO A 213 -2.28 -53.08 47.30
C PRO A 213 -2.40 -52.87 45.78
N SER A 214 -1.87 -53.81 44.97
CA SER A 214 -2.03 -53.81 43.51
C SER A 214 -3.49 -53.99 43.09
N THR A 215 -4.20 -54.94 43.69
CA THR A 215 -5.63 -55.22 43.47
C THR A 215 -6.49 -54.02 43.85
N GLN A 216 -6.21 -53.37 44.98
CA GLN A 216 -6.89 -52.13 45.39
C GLN A 216 -6.62 -50.98 44.42
N LYS A 217 -5.38 -50.85 43.92
CA LYS A 217 -5.00 -49.84 42.93
C LYS A 217 -5.71 -50.06 41.59
N VAL A 218 -5.85 -51.31 41.15
CA VAL A 218 -6.62 -51.67 39.94
C VAL A 218 -8.09 -51.28 40.09
N LEU A 219 -8.71 -51.56 41.23
CA LEU A 219 -10.09 -51.16 41.51
C LEU A 219 -10.27 -49.63 41.57
N SER A 220 -9.27 -48.91 42.11
CA SER A 220 -9.24 -47.44 42.12
C SER A 220 -9.16 -46.88 40.70
N LEU A 221 -8.20 -47.37 39.90
CA LEU A 221 -8.04 -46.99 38.50
C LEU A 221 -9.31 -47.29 37.69
N LEU A 222 -9.98 -48.40 37.98
CA LEU A 222 -11.23 -48.75 37.30
C LEU A 222 -12.35 -47.74 37.59
N SER A 223 -12.43 -47.25 38.82
CA SER A 223 -13.38 -46.20 39.18
C SER A 223 -13.03 -44.85 38.54
N GLU A 224 -11.74 -44.52 38.42
CA GLU A 224 -11.27 -43.32 37.72
C GLU A 224 -11.54 -43.39 36.22
N VAL A 225 -11.27 -44.53 35.58
CA VAL A 225 -11.59 -44.77 34.15
C VAL A 225 -13.09 -44.58 33.91
N LYS A 226 -13.94 -45.04 34.83
CA LYS A 226 -15.39 -44.83 34.74
C LYS A 226 -15.83 -43.38 34.98
N ALA A 227 -15.13 -42.64 35.84
CA ALA A 227 -15.37 -41.21 36.00
C ALA A 227 -14.98 -40.42 34.74
N LEU A 228 -13.82 -40.74 34.16
CA LEU A 228 -13.34 -40.13 32.92
C LEU A 228 -14.23 -40.45 31.70
N GLU A 229 -14.80 -41.66 31.64
CA GLU A 229 -15.76 -42.02 30.59
C GLU A 229 -17.00 -41.11 30.62
N LYS A 230 -17.51 -40.76 31.80
CA LYS A 230 -18.62 -39.81 31.95
C LYS A 230 -18.23 -38.38 31.58
N GLU A 231 -17.06 -37.94 32.04
CA GLU A 231 -16.55 -36.61 31.71
C GLU A 231 -16.36 -36.45 30.20
N LYS A 232 -15.87 -37.50 29.52
CA LYS A 232 -15.77 -37.54 28.06
C LYS A 232 -17.13 -37.39 27.37
N GLU A 233 -18.17 -38.05 27.85
CA GLU A 233 -19.52 -37.88 27.27
C GLU A 233 -20.06 -36.45 27.51
N LEU A 234 -19.83 -35.88 28.69
CA LEU A 234 -20.22 -34.49 28.98
C LEU A 234 -19.45 -33.49 28.10
N LEU A 235 -18.16 -33.71 27.89
CA LEU A 235 -17.36 -32.90 26.97
C LEU A 235 -17.85 -33.02 25.53
N ARG A 236 -18.27 -34.21 25.10
CA ARG A 236 -18.87 -34.41 23.78
C ARG A 236 -20.16 -33.61 23.60
N THR A 237 -21.04 -33.61 24.60
CA THR A 237 -22.27 -32.81 24.54
C THR A 237 -21.96 -31.31 24.52
N ASN A 238 -21.02 -30.85 25.36
CA ASN A 238 -20.63 -29.44 25.40
C ASN A 238 -19.99 -28.98 24.10
N LEU A 239 -19.14 -29.83 23.49
CA LEU A 239 -18.56 -29.57 22.19
C LEU A 239 -19.64 -29.42 21.12
N HIS A 240 -20.62 -30.33 21.10
CA HIS A 240 -21.72 -30.26 20.15
C HIS A 240 -22.53 -28.97 20.32
N THR A 241 -22.83 -28.56 21.56
CA THR A 241 -23.52 -27.29 21.85
C THR A 241 -22.68 -26.08 21.42
N ALA A 242 -21.38 -26.08 21.69
CA ALA A 242 -20.48 -25.00 21.27
C ALA A 242 -20.41 -24.88 19.74
N GLU A 243 -20.40 -26.00 19.01
CA GLU A 243 -20.47 -26.01 17.55
C GLU A 243 -21.79 -25.42 17.02
N GLU A 244 -22.91 -25.72 17.67
CA GLU A 244 -24.22 -25.13 17.34
C GLU A 244 -24.26 -23.61 17.62
N GLU A 245 -23.69 -23.16 18.75
CA GLU A 245 -23.59 -21.73 19.09
C GLU A 245 -22.73 -20.98 18.07
N VAL A 246 -21.57 -21.53 17.68
CA VAL A 246 -20.71 -20.95 16.65
C VAL A 246 -21.46 -20.84 15.32
N LYS A 247 -22.26 -21.84 14.95
CA LYS A 247 -23.09 -21.80 13.75
C LYS A 247 -24.14 -20.69 13.82
N LEU A 248 -24.84 -20.55 14.94
CA LEU A 248 -25.81 -19.46 15.14
C LEU A 248 -25.15 -18.08 15.08
N LEU A 249 -23.97 -17.91 15.69
CA LEU A 249 -23.20 -16.67 15.63
C LEU A 249 -22.70 -16.37 14.21
N PHE A 250 -22.26 -17.39 13.47
CA PHE A 250 -21.88 -17.24 12.07
C PHE A 250 -23.06 -16.77 11.21
N ASP A 251 -24.23 -17.38 11.39
CA ASP A 251 -25.45 -16.98 10.69
C ASP A 251 -25.88 -15.55 11.06
N GLY A 252 -25.81 -15.18 12.36
CA GLY A 252 -26.06 -13.82 12.83
C GLY A 252 -25.09 -12.80 12.24
N ASN A 253 -23.79 -13.10 12.24
CA ASN A 253 -22.76 -12.24 11.62
C ASN A 253 -22.97 -12.11 10.11
N SER A 254 -23.40 -13.17 9.41
CA SER A 254 -23.72 -13.13 7.99
C SER A 254 -24.89 -12.19 7.68
N ILE A 255 -25.90 -12.14 8.56
CA ILE A 255 -27.01 -11.18 8.45
C ILE A 255 -26.51 -9.75 8.70
N LEU A 256 -25.76 -9.54 9.77
CA LEU A 256 -25.20 -8.22 10.10
C LEU A 256 -24.28 -7.70 9.00
N GLU A 257 -23.47 -8.55 8.38
CA GLU A 257 -22.61 -8.17 7.26
C GLU A 257 -23.42 -7.75 6.02
N LYS A 258 -24.58 -8.40 5.77
CA LYS A 258 -25.49 -7.99 4.70
C LYS A 258 -26.13 -6.63 5.00
N GLU A 259 -26.58 -6.41 6.23
CA GLU A 259 -27.13 -5.12 6.65
C GLU A 259 -26.09 -4.00 6.62
N ASN A 260 -24.88 -4.25 7.11
CA ASN A 260 -23.79 -3.27 7.11
C ASN A 260 -23.38 -2.91 5.68
N ARG A 261 -23.29 -3.89 4.76
CA ARG A 261 -23.12 -3.62 3.33
C ARG A 261 -24.26 -2.80 2.73
N SER A 262 -25.51 -3.08 3.12
CA SER A 262 -26.66 -2.30 2.68
C SER A 262 -26.58 -0.85 3.19
N LEU A 263 -26.21 -0.65 4.46
CA LEU A 263 -26.00 0.67 5.05
C LEU A 263 -24.87 1.44 4.38
N LEU A 264 -23.73 0.79 4.10
CA LEU A 264 -22.64 1.37 3.32
C LEU A 264 -23.12 1.81 1.93
N GLN A 265 -23.87 0.95 1.22
CA GLN A 265 -24.46 1.33 -0.07
C GLN A 265 -25.43 2.51 0.05
N HIS A 266 -26.21 2.58 1.13
CA HIS A 266 -27.07 3.72 1.41
C HIS A 266 -26.25 4.99 1.68
N LEU A 267 -25.17 4.91 2.46
CA LEU A 267 -24.26 6.02 2.73
C LEU A 267 -23.63 6.54 1.43
N THR A 268 -23.13 5.65 0.57
CA THR A 268 -22.58 6.01 -0.76
C THR A 268 -23.65 6.54 -1.72
N ARG A 269 -24.94 6.25 -1.49
CA ARG A 269 -26.04 6.83 -2.29
C ARG A 269 -26.53 8.17 -1.75
N THR A 270 -26.51 8.39 -0.43
CA THR A 270 -26.91 9.66 0.20
C THR A 270 -25.82 10.71 0.12
N PHE A 271 -24.55 10.29 0.16
CA PHE A 271 -23.39 11.12 -0.15
C PHE A 271 -22.95 10.76 -1.57
N GLY A 272 -23.43 11.53 -2.55
CA GLY A 272 -23.09 11.34 -3.97
C GLY A 272 -21.57 11.38 -4.24
N PRO A 273 -21.13 10.99 -5.44
CA PRO A 273 -19.72 10.72 -5.76
C PRO A 273 -18.91 12.02 -5.79
N GLY A 274 -18.43 12.41 -4.63
CA GLY A 274 -17.48 13.47 -4.39
C GLY A 274 -16.64 13.06 -3.20
N GLU A 275 -15.43 12.58 -3.50
CA GLU A 275 -14.34 12.27 -2.57
C GLU A 275 -14.28 10.87 -1.94
N SER A 276 -13.10 10.25 -2.14
CA SER A 276 -12.56 9.02 -1.57
C SER A 276 -13.02 7.68 -2.18
N SER A 277 -12.25 7.28 -3.20
CA SER A 277 -12.09 5.89 -3.64
C SER A 277 -11.53 5.03 -2.50
N VAL A 278 -12.21 3.92 -2.19
CA VAL A 278 -11.56 2.74 -1.62
C VAL A 278 -12.03 1.53 -2.43
N ASP A 279 -11.19 1.18 -3.41
CA ASP A 279 -11.29 -0.04 -4.18
C ASP A 279 -11.24 -1.27 -3.26
N SER A 280 -12.27 -2.12 -3.33
CA SER A 280 -12.26 -3.48 -2.77
C SER A 280 -12.52 -4.50 -3.88
N ALA A 281 -11.46 -4.77 -4.66
CA ALA A 281 -11.47 -5.81 -5.67
C ALA A 281 -11.27 -7.19 -5.01
N PHE A 282 -12.30 -8.04 -5.12
CA PHE A 282 -12.28 -9.44 -4.73
C PHE A 282 -11.65 -10.26 -5.88
N ALA A 283 -10.36 -10.63 -5.75
CA ALA A 283 -9.66 -11.43 -6.75
C ALA A 283 -9.87 -12.93 -6.50
N LYS A 284 -10.56 -13.61 -7.43
CA LYS A 284 -10.64 -15.07 -7.51
C LYS A 284 -9.62 -15.54 -8.56
N SER A 285 -8.63 -16.30 -8.10
CA SER A 285 -7.57 -16.89 -8.90
C SER A 285 -8.08 -18.06 -9.76
N GLN A 286 -7.60 -18.21 -11.01
CA GLN A 286 -7.09 -19.49 -11.54
C GLN A 286 -6.56 -19.43 -12.98
N LYS A 287 -5.33 -19.97 -13.10
CA LYS A 287 -4.73 -20.80 -14.17
C LYS A 287 -4.11 -20.16 -15.44
N ARG A 288 -2.78 -20.31 -15.42
CA ARG A 288 -1.74 -20.28 -16.48
C ARG A 288 -2.13 -20.97 -17.80
N LYS A 289 -1.57 -20.47 -18.92
CA LYS A 289 -0.94 -21.27 -20.01
C LYS A 289 -0.07 -20.40 -20.96
N SER A 290 1.23 -20.72 -20.99
CA SER A 290 2.24 -20.76 -22.08
C SER A 290 2.18 -19.87 -23.35
N SER A 291 3.25 -19.08 -23.53
CA SER A 291 4.18 -18.79 -24.69
C SER A 291 3.81 -19.14 -26.15
N PRO A 292 4.63 -18.76 -27.16
CA PRO A 292 5.27 -17.46 -27.51
C PRO A 292 5.00 -17.08 -28.99
N ASN A 293 5.26 -15.84 -29.44
CA ASN A 293 5.59 -15.60 -30.86
C ASN A 293 6.28 -14.26 -31.14
N THR A 294 7.00 -14.29 -32.26
CA THR A 294 8.11 -13.48 -32.76
C THR A 294 7.70 -12.13 -33.37
N SER A 295 8.61 -11.12 -33.28
CA SER A 295 9.13 -10.30 -34.40
C SER A 295 9.65 -8.91 -33.97
N SER A 296 10.98 -8.72 -34.12
CA SER A 296 11.75 -7.61 -34.74
C SER A 296 11.41 -6.10 -34.53
N PRO A 297 12.41 -5.19 -34.68
CA PRO A 297 12.63 -4.02 -33.82
C PRO A 297 12.17 -2.70 -34.44
N VAL A 298 11.71 -1.76 -33.61
CA VAL A 298 11.61 -0.32 -33.96
C VAL A 298 11.77 0.53 -32.69
N GLU A 299 12.67 1.52 -32.80
CA GLU A 299 12.79 2.69 -31.94
C GLU A 299 11.42 3.23 -31.51
N LYS A 300 11.09 3.15 -30.23
CA LYS A 300 9.91 3.80 -29.68
C LYS A 300 10.31 4.66 -28.50
N ARG A 301 10.17 5.97 -28.71
CA ARG A 301 10.03 7.00 -27.69
C ARG A 301 9.11 6.46 -26.61
N ILE A 302 9.59 6.46 -25.37
CA ILE A 302 8.82 5.96 -24.24
C ILE A 302 7.73 7.00 -23.95
N ASP A 303 6.52 6.71 -24.41
CA ASP A 303 5.31 7.49 -24.10
C ASP A 303 4.84 7.08 -22.70
N PHE A 304 5.17 7.89 -21.69
CA PHE A 304 4.79 7.66 -20.29
C PHE A 304 3.37 8.16 -19.98
N LYS A 305 2.41 7.83 -20.85
CA LYS A 305 0.98 7.88 -20.52
C LYS A 305 0.55 6.51 -20.02
N ASN A 306 1.09 6.08 -18.89
CA ASN A 306 0.52 4.95 -18.17
C ASN A 306 0.14 5.43 -16.78
N GLU A 307 -1.14 5.28 -16.45
CA GLU A 307 -1.68 5.49 -15.12
C GLU A 307 -1.06 4.47 -14.17
N GLU A 308 0.12 4.79 -13.64
CA GLU A 308 0.73 4.04 -12.54
C GLU A 308 0.02 4.44 -11.25
N SER A 309 -0.94 3.60 -10.87
CA SER A 309 -1.54 3.60 -9.54
C SER A 309 -0.43 3.58 -8.50
N ALA A 310 -0.34 4.64 -7.68
CA ALA A 310 0.70 4.79 -6.68
C ALA A 310 0.63 3.61 -5.70
N ARG A 311 1.69 2.78 -5.70
CA ARG A 311 1.77 1.62 -4.81
C ARG A 311 2.00 2.05 -3.36
N PHE A 312 1.41 1.33 -2.42
CA PHE A 312 1.63 1.55 -1.00
C PHE A 312 2.86 0.78 -0.52
N PRO A 313 3.63 1.31 0.45
CA PRO A 313 4.77 0.62 1.03
C PRO A 313 4.35 -0.70 1.70
N LEU A 314 5.24 -1.68 1.68
CA LEU A 314 5.02 -2.94 2.41
C LEU A 314 4.90 -2.61 3.91
N SER A 315 3.73 -2.90 4.50
CA SER A 315 3.53 -2.70 5.94
C SER A 315 4.22 -3.82 6.73
N PRO A 316 4.86 -3.52 7.87
CA PRO A 316 5.33 -4.55 8.80
C PRO A 316 4.12 -5.39 9.22
N ARG A 317 4.15 -6.67 8.89
CA ARG A 317 3.05 -7.58 9.17
C ARG A 317 3.08 -7.85 10.68
N ASN A 318 2.12 -7.30 11.42
CA ASN A 318 1.99 -7.50 12.88
C ASN A 318 2.23 -8.96 13.25
N SER A 319 3.24 -9.18 14.08
CA SER A 319 3.57 -10.45 14.70
C SER A 319 2.39 -10.84 15.60
N ASN A 320 1.58 -11.79 15.14
CA ASN A 320 0.65 -12.50 16.00
C ASN A 320 1.49 -13.32 16.99
N SER A 321 1.72 -12.76 18.18
CA SER A 321 2.28 -13.46 19.33
C SER A 321 1.13 -14.08 20.13
N PRO A 322 1.11 -15.39 20.40
CA PRO A 322 0.33 -15.93 21.50
C PRO A 322 1.12 -15.77 22.81
N VAL A 323 0.51 -15.03 23.73
CA VAL A 323 0.85 -14.84 25.13
C VAL A 323 1.06 -16.19 25.85
N PRO A 324 2.07 -16.35 26.73
CA PRO A 324 2.07 -17.38 27.75
C PRO A 324 1.50 -16.83 29.06
N GLU A 325 0.22 -17.11 29.35
CA GLU A 325 -0.28 -17.28 30.71
C GLU A 325 -0.24 -18.81 30.96
N PHE A 326 0.30 -19.36 32.04
CA PHE A 326 -0.09 -19.10 33.42
C PHE A 326 1.05 -19.44 34.40
N GLN A 327 1.25 -18.55 35.37
CA GLN A 327 1.59 -18.92 36.74
C GLN A 327 0.33 -19.49 37.41
N LYS A 328 0.42 -20.71 37.96
CA LYS A 328 -0.05 -21.03 39.31
C LYS A 328 0.53 -22.35 39.79
#